data_AF-A0A2E8VAU7-F1
#
_entry.id   AF-A0A2E8VAU7-F1
#
_cell.length_a   1.000
_cell.length_b   1.000
_cell.length_c   1.000
_cell.angle_alpha   90.00
_cell.angle_beta   90.00
_cell.angle_gamma   90.00
#
_symmetry.space_group_name_H-M   'P 1'
#
loop_
_entity.id
_entity.type
_entity.pdbx_description
1 polymer ?
#
loop_
_entity_poly.entity_id
_entity_poly.type
_entity_poly.pdbx_seq_one_letter_code
_entity_poly.pdbx_strand_id
1 'polypeptide(L)'
;MIYLIYGVAASGKTSVGKLLSKKLKVPFYDADDFHPTSNIKKMKNGISLNDSDRKPWLKTLRKNIESWQKNGSAILACSALKESYRSILMGDMNIPIQFILLQCPILTLKKRLESRKEHFISPTLLESQIKTLEVPDYGIRFDSNIELKKLVKQIIKKVKKACDLGIIGMGTMGKNLSLNISEKKFSVSIYNREIKGEEENIADEFAKENKEFNLMPFNCLPEFINSLTVPRKVFLMINSGDPTDEVLTQLIMILDPGDIIIDLGNSYYKDSQRRSKFLAQKKIHFLGIGVSGGHHGARNGASFMASGNKYVYQMISPIIEKISAVDNNGNPCCSYLGGPGVGHLVKTIHNGIEYSEMQLIAEAYHLMRFHLNMNIEKISSTFKKWNNNDLSSYLLEITLRILNTKVKGVHIIDLIDDKASSKGTGAWGLFNSVETNAPFDTLASSLMFRYLSLMSDERQIASNAYQINSKKGMIDEKIIEKAYSAARIINHSLGFNLLEKTSLKYNWNLNLSEIARIWTNGCIIRSNLMNDWIKVLSNKSLKHPLLHKNIVMKLKKLYPSLSEMVSVAINLNCTLPVHSSSLNFFLSFTNKSLPSVMIQAQRDLFGMHGLKFKNEPEMKDFNHQW
;
A
#
# COMPACT_ATOMS: atom_id res chain seq x y z
N MET A 1 11.47 13.33 19.96
CA MET A 1 11.30 14.48 19.03
C MET A 1 12.26 15.58 19.47
N ILE A 2 12.94 16.25 18.55
CA ILE A 2 13.85 17.36 18.87
C ILE A 2 13.22 18.67 18.40
N TYR A 3 13.06 19.65 19.29
CA TYR A 3 12.58 20.98 18.94
C TYR A 3 13.77 21.91 18.79
N LEU A 4 14.12 22.26 17.55
CA LEU A 4 15.26 23.13 17.27
C LEU A 4 14.76 24.56 17.04
N ILE A 5 14.96 25.42 18.03
CA ILE A 5 14.60 26.84 17.99
C ILE A 5 15.78 27.63 17.45
N TYR A 6 15.62 28.28 16.31
CA TYR A 6 16.68 29.07 15.69
C TYR A 6 16.20 30.44 15.20
N GLY A 7 17.15 31.30 14.88
CA GLY A 7 16.95 32.72 14.57
C GLY A 7 18.20 33.52 14.91
N VAL A 8 18.26 34.77 14.48
CA VAL A 8 19.39 35.67 14.75
C VAL A 8 19.52 36.02 16.25
N ALA A 9 20.61 36.64 16.65
CA ALA A 9 20.80 37.16 18.01
C ALA A 9 19.62 38.06 18.42
N ALA A 10 19.28 38.07 19.71
CA ALA A 10 18.14 38.81 20.26
C ALA A 10 16.71 38.40 19.80
N SER A 11 16.56 37.39 18.94
CA SER A 11 15.24 36.83 18.56
C SER A 11 14.51 36.08 19.70
N GLY A 12 15.17 35.86 20.83
CA GLY A 12 14.56 35.25 22.02
C GLY A 12 14.68 33.72 22.11
N LYS A 13 15.51 33.07 21.28
CA LYS A 13 15.72 31.60 21.25
C LYS A 13 15.83 30.95 22.64
N THR A 14 16.78 31.41 23.45
CA THR A 14 17.05 30.87 24.80
C THR A 14 15.85 31.07 25.74
N SER A 15 15.23 32.25 25.72
CA SER A 15 14.06 32.55 26.56
C SER A 15 12.85 31.70 26.18
N VAL A 16 12.59 31.54 24.88
CA VAL A 16 11.53 30.67 24.35
C VAL A 16 11.84 29.21 24.70
N GLY A 17 13.07 28.74 24.50
CA GLY A 17 13.48 27.38 24.79
C GLY A 17 13.35 27.00 26.26
N LYS A 18 13.82 27.86 27.18
CA LYS A 18 13.67 27.66 28.64
C LYS A 18 12.20 27.59 29.06
N LEU A 19 11.34 28.48 28.56
CA LEU A 19 9.92 28.48 28.93
C LEU A 19 9.16 27.30 28.29
N LEU A 20 9.49 26.96 27.04
CA LEU A 20 8.94 25.81 26.34
C LEU A 20 9.31 24.50 27.04
N SER A 21 10.56 24.37 27.52
CA SER A 21 11.04 23.24 28.32
C SER A 21 10.20 23.01 29.57
N LYS A 22 9.94 24.06 30.35
CA LYS A 22 9.06 23.97 31.54
C LYS A 22 7.65 23.52 31.18
N LYS A 23 7.10 23.97 30.04
CA LYS A 23 5.72 23.66 29.63
C LYS A 23 5.56 22.29 28.99
N LEU A 24 6.56 21.81 28.26
CA LEU A 24 6.58 20.48 27.64
C LEU A 24 7.16 19.40 28.55
N LYS A 25 7.81 19.78 29.66
CA LYS A 25 8.59 18.88 30.55
C LYS A 25 9.68 18.14 29.78
N VAL A 26 10.40 18.88 28.94
CA VAL A 26 11.46 18.38 28.05
C VAL A 26 12.78 19.11 28.35
N PRO A 27 13.94 18.43 28.42
CA PRO A 27 15.24 19.08 28.65
C PRO A 27 15.54 20.22 27.64
N PHE A 28 16.16 21.29 28.13
CA PHE A 28 16.62 22.42 27.32
C PHE A 28 18.15 22.45 27.25
N TYR A 29 18.67 22.70 26.05
CA TYR A 29 20.09 22.90 25.78
C TYR A 29 20.28 24.18 24.96
N ASP A 30 21.24 25.01 25.34
CA ASP A 30 21.65 26.17 24.54
C ASP A 30 22.89 25.81 23.72
N ALA A 31 22.82 25.98 22.41
CA ALA A 31 23.91 25.59 21.52
C ALA A 31 25.18 26.42 21.76
N ASP A 32 25.04 27.62 22.31
CA ASP A 32 26.16 28.50 22.64
C ASP A 32 27.08 27.87 23.73
N ASP A 33 26.54 26.97 24.57
CA ASP A 33 27.29 26.24 25.62
C ASP A 33 28.25 25.19 25.06
N PHE A 34 28.12 24.83 23.78
CA PHE A 34 28.91 23.76 23.14
C PHE A 34 29.99 24.28 22.20
N HIS A 35 30.22 25.60 22.16
CA HIS A 35 31.28 26.17 21.32
C HIS A 35 32.68 25.80 21.83
N PRO A 36 33.64 25.51 20.94
CA PRO A 36 35.04 25.36 21.34
C PRO A 36 35.60 26.70 21.84
N THR A 37 36.59 26.64 22.72
CA THR A 37 37.24 27.82 23.32
C THR A 37 37.79 28.81 22.28
N SER A 38 38.23 28.32 21.13
CA SER A 38 38.65 29.14 19.99
C SER A 38 37.53 30.01 19.43
N ASN A 39 36.32 29.46 19.28
CA ASN A 39 35.15 30.19 18.78
C ASN A 39 34.68 31.24 19.80
N ILE A 40 34.69 30.89 21.09
CA ILE A 40 34.34 31.82 22.16
C ILE A 40 35.28 33.04 22.14
N LYS A 41 36.60 32.82 22.04
CA LYS A 41 37.59 33.92 21.95
C LYS A 41 37.35 34.82 20.74
N LYS A 42 37.10 34.25 19.54
CA LYS A 42 36.79 35.03 18.33
C LYS A 42 35.56 35.91 18.52
N MET A 43 34.47 35.35 19.04
CA MET A 43 33.22 36.09 19.25
C MET A 43 33.37 37.19 20.31
N LYS A 44 34.13 36.95 21.40
CA LYS A 44 34.43 37.98 22.42
C LYS A 44 35.17 39.19 21.83
N ASN A 45 36.02 38.96 20.84
CA ASN A 45 36.76 40.02 20.14
C ASN A 45 35.96 40.66 18.99
N GLY A 46 34.65 40.37 18.87
CA GLY A 46 33.79 40.92 17.82
C GLY A 46 34.01 40.32 16.43
N ILE A 47 34.78 39.24 16.31
CA ILE A 47 35.09 38.58 15.04
C ILE A 47 34.01 37.54 14.73
N SER A 48 33.39 37.63 13.56
CA SER A 48 32.39 36.67 13.09
C SER A 48 32.99 35.31 12.76
N LEU A 49 32.34 34.22 13.19
CA LEU A 49 32.73 32.86 12.85
C LEU A 49 32.38 32.53 11.40
N ASN A 50 33.33 31.93 10.66
CA ASN A 50 33.11 31.42 9.31
C ASN A 50 32.61 29.95 9.30
N ASP A 51 32.42 29.36 8.11
CA ASP A 51 31.93 27.99 7.98
C ASP A 51 32.90 26.94 8.53
N SER A 52 34.22 27.15 8.39
CA SER A 52 35.24 26.26 8.97
C SER A 52 35.26 26.31 10.50
N ASP A 53 35.04 27.49 11.10
CA ASP A 53 34.96 27.67 12.55
C ASP A 53 33.72 26.96 13.14
N ARG A 54 32.60 26.94 12.41
CA ARG A 54 31.34 26.36 12.87
C ARG A 54 31.25 24.85 12.69
N LYS A 55 31.99 24.26 11.75
CA LYS A 55 31.89 22.82 11.41
C LYS A 55 32.15 21.88 12.60
N PRO A 56 33.17 22.06 13.46
CA PRO A 56 33.38 21.20 14.63
C PRO A 56 32.23 21.30 15.64
N TRP A 57 31.74 22.52 15.90
CA TRP A 57 30.62 22.78 16.81
C TRP A 57 29.33 22.11 16.33
N LEU A 58 28.99 22.21 15.04
CA LEU A 58 27.82 21.56 14.45
C LEU A 58 27.91 20.02 14.55
N LYS A 59 29.09 19.43 14.37
CA LYS A 59 29.29 17.99 14.56
C LYS A 59 29.06 17.55 16.01
N THR A 60 29.53 18.34 16.98
CA THR A 60 29.27 18.09 18.41
C THR A 60 27.78 18.14 18.72
N LEU A 61 27.09 19.19 18.25
CA LEU A 61 25.64 19.29 18.42
C LEU A 61 24.90 18.13 17.77
N ARG A 62 25.32 17.67 16.59
CA ARG A 62 24.71 16.52 15.92
C ARG A 62 24.82 15.23 16.75
N LYS A 63 25.98 14.95 17.34
CA LYS A 63 26.16 13.80 18.26
C LYS A 63 25.27 13.92 19.50
N ASN A 64 25.16 15.14 20.04
CA ASN A 64 24.32 15.39 21.21
C ASN A 64 22.83 15.22 20.88
N ILE A 65 22.35 15.71 19.73
CA ILE A 65 20.99 15.50 19.22
C ILE A 65 20.66 14.00 19.14
N GLU A 66 21.62 13.19 18.69
CA GLU A 66 21.54 11.72 18.65
C GLU A 66 21.31 11.11 20.03
N SER A 67 22.11 11.53 21.02
CA SER A 67 21.99 11.08 22.41
C SER A 67 20.67 11.54 23.06
N TRP A 68 20.30 12.81 22.86
CA TRP A 68 19.09 13.40 23.43
C TRP A 68 17.82 12.78 22.86
N GLN A 69 17.80 12.40 21.58
CA GLN A 69 16.66 11.70 21.00
C GLN A 69 16.52 10.28 21.57
N LYS A 70 17.62 9.56 21.80
CA LYS A 70 17.58 8.25 22.47
C LYS A 70 17.01 8.33 23.89
N ASN A 71 17.27 9.44 24.58
CA ASN A 71 16.72 9.73 25.90
C ASN A 71 15.32 10.38 25.87
N GLY A 72 14.67 10.44 24.71
CA GLY A 72 13.29 10.89 24.52
C GLY A 72 13.16 12.12 23.63
N SER A 73 13.03 13.29 24.25
CA SER A 73 12.88 14.57 23.54
C SER A 73 13.79 15.63 24.13
N ALA A 74 14.14 16.64 23.34
CA ALA A 74 14.93 17.79 23.80
C ALA A 74 14.55 19.06 23.03
N ILE A 75 14.83 20.21 23.64
CA ILE A 75 14.73 21.53 23.01
C ILE A 75 16.14 22.08 22.87
N LEU A 76 16.54 22.43 21.66
CA LEU A 76 17.83 23.03 21.35
C LEU A 76 17.62 24.46 20.83
N ALA A 77 18.13 25.46 21.54
CA ALA A 77 18.26 26.80 20.98
C ALA A 77 19.58 26.88 20.19
N CYS A 78 19.53 27.18 18.89
CA CYS A 78 20.72 27.15 18.03
C CYS A 78 20.75 28.28 17.01
N SER A 79 21.94 28.82 16.71
CA SER A 79 22.17 29.81 15.65
C SER A 79 22.52 29.15 14.31
N ALA A 80 21.71 28.16 13.90
CA ALA A 80 21.83 27.42 12.63
C ALA A 80 21.22 28.20 11.45
N LEU A 81 21.89 29.30 11.09
CA LEU A 81 21.36 30.31 10.16
C LEU A 81 21.41 29.89 8.68
N LYS A 82 22.34 29.02 8.28
CA LYS A 82 22.46 28.49 6.91
C LYS A 82 21.85 27.10 6.76
N GLU A 83 21.44 26.75 5.55
CA GLU A 83 20.95 25.42 5.18
C GLU A 83 22.01 24.36 5.42
N SER A 84 23.25 24.63 5.02
CA SER A 84 24.38 23.73 5.25
C SER A 84 24.58 23.38 6.73
N TYR A 85 24.24 24.29 7.66
CA TYR A 85 24.31 24.03 9.09
C TYR A 85 23.17 23.12 9.55
N ARG A 86 21.95 23.40 9.07
CA ARG A 86 20.77 22.59 9.37
C ARG A 86 20.91 21.18 8.82
N SER A 87 21.43 21.00 7.61
CA SER A 87 21.72 19.68 7.03
C SER A 87 22.69 18.87 7.89
N ILE A 88 23.74 19.49 8.45
CA ILE A 88 24.65 18.80 9.40
C ILE A 88 23.92 18.38 10.68
N LEU A 89 23.05 19.24 11.22
CA LEU A 89 22.28 18.94 12.43
C LEU A 89 21.18 17.89 12.19
N MET A 90 20.69 17.76 10.96
CA MET A 90 19.81 16.67 10.54
C MET A 90 20.59 15.36 10.39
N GLY A 91 21.77 15.38 9.76
CA GLY A 91 22.59 14.19 9.49
C GLY A 91 21.83 13.11 8.71
N ASP A 92 22.14 11.84 8.97
CA ASP A 92 21.37 10.71 8.44
C ASP A 92 19.95 10.75 9.05
N MET A 93 18.93 10.90 8.20
CA MET A 93 17.58 11.44 8.48
C MET A 93 16.66 10.62 9.43
N ASN A 94 17.21 9.84 10.37
CA ASN A 94 16.48 8.97 11.29
C ASN A 94 15.99 9.67 12.57
N ILE A 95 16.28 10.97 12.76
CA ILE A 95 15.89 11.72 13.96
C ILE A 95 14.81 12.75 13.60
N PRO A 96 13.59 12.68 14.17
CA PRO A 96 12.56 13.67 13.93
C PRO A 96 12.93 14.99 14.63
N ILE A 97 13.22 16.02 13.82
CA ILE A 97 13.55 17.39 14.26
C ILE A 97 12.47 18.36 13.77
N GLN A 98 11.81 19.04 14.70
CA GLN A 98 10.90 20.15 14.42
C GLN A 98 11.68 21.47 14.49
N PHE A 99 11.96 22.06 13.33
CA PHE A 99 12.56 23.39 13.24
C PHE A 99 11.53 24.46 13.61
N ILE A 100 11.92 25.41 14.45
CA ILE A 100 11.11 26.55 14.92
C ILE A 100 11.93 27.83 14.69
N LEU A 101 11.59 28.60 13.66
CA LEU A 101 12.23 29.86 13.35
C LEU A 101 11.55 31.01 14.10
N LEU A 102 12.34 31.77 14.86
CA LEU A 102 11.90 33.03 15.48
C LEU A 102 12.36 34.21 14.62
N GLN A 103 11.39 34.93 14.07
CA GLN A 103 11.63 36.16 13.31
C GLN A 103 11.24 37.37 14.14
N CYS A 104 11.90 38.50 13.93
CA CYS A 104 11.62 39.75 14.64
C CYS A 104 12.05 40.93 13.77
N PRO A 105 11.33 42.06 13.79
CA PRO A 105 11.78 43.28 13.12
C PRO A 105 13.18 43.71 13.58
N ILE A 106 14.00 44.19 12.64
CA ILE A 106 15.40 44.58 12.89
C ILE A 106 15.50 45.63 14.02
N LEU A 107 14.58 46.60 14.04
CA LEU A 107 14.52 47.63 15.07
C LEU A 107 14.31 47.03 16.48
N THR A 108 13.46 46.01 16.61
CA THR A 108 13.23 45.32 17.87
C THR A 108 14.46 44.52 18.29
N LEU A 109 15.14 43.86 17.34
CA LEU A 109 16.37 43.12 17.62
C LEU A 109 17.49 44.02 18.17
N LYS A 110 17.69 45.20 17.56
CA LYS A 110 18.68 46.20 18.02
C LYS A 110 18.40 46.66 19.45
N LYS A 111 17.16 47.09 19.73
CA LYS A 111 16.72 47.50 21.09
C LYS A 111 16.92 46.39 22.14
N ARG A 112 16.58 45.15 21.80
CA ARG A 112 16.76 43.98 22.69
C ARG A 112 18.23 43.63 22.94
N LEU A 113 19.12 44.00 22.03
CA LEU A 113 20.56 43.77 22.17
C LEU A 113 21.19 44.84 23.07
N GLU A 114 20.82 46.11 22.89
CA GLU A 114 21.26 47.25 23.71
C GLU A 114 20.85 47.11 25.18
N SER A 115 19.70 46.49 25.45
CA SER A 115 19.22 46.24 26.81
C SER A 115 19.88 45.05 27.53
N ARG A 116 20.79 44.30 26.89
CA ARG A 116 21.45 43.12 27.50
C ARG A 116 22.76 43.53 28.19
N LYS A 117 22.82 43.34 29.52
CA LYS A 117 24.01 43.67 30.33
C LYS A 117 25.12 42.60 30.32
N GLU A 118 24.88 41.38 29.80
CA GLU A 118 25.77 40.22 30.03
C GLU A 118 26.06 39.29 28.83
N HIS A 119 25.84 39.69 27.57
CA HIS A 119 26.11 38.80 26.43
C HIS A 119 27.15 39.34 25.43
N PHE A 120 28.07 38.44 25.04
CA PHE A 120 29.25 38.62 24.17
C PHE A 120 28.97 39.02 22.70
N ILE A 121 27.84 39.66 22.38
CA ILE A 121 27.44 39.94 20.99
C ILE A 121 27.38 41.45 20.77
N SER A 122 28.31 41.98 19.97
CA SER A 122 28.34 43.35 19.50
C SER A 122 27.24 43.64 18.46
N PRO A 123 26.82 44.91 18.27
CA PRO A 123 25.91 45.31 17.20
C PRO A 123 26.34 44.86 15.80
N THR A 124 27.65 44.80 15.53
CA THR A 124 28.23 44.36 14.25
C THR A 124 27.96 42.87 13.95
N LEU A 125 27.88 42.01 14.98
CA LEU A 125 27.57 40.59 14.82
C LEU A 125 26.09 40.36 14.45
N LEU A 126 25.18 41.25 14.84
CA LEU A 126 23.75 41.13 14.49
C LEU A 126 23.53 41.34 12.99
N GLU A 127 24.17 42.34 12.38
CA GLU A 127 24.03 42.62 10.95
C GLU A 127 24.59 41.47 10.09
N SER A 128 25.72 40.88 10.51
CA SER A 128 26.28 39.67 9.90
C SER A 128 25.30 38.48 9.96
N GLN A 129 24.65 38.26 11.11
CA GLN A 129 23.69 37.18 11.26
C GLN A 129 22.41 37.38 10.44
N ILE A 130 21.92 38.62 10.31
CA ILE A 130 20.77 38.93 9.45
C ILE A 130 21.08 38.60 7.99
N LYS A 131 22.27 39.01 7.50
CA LYS A 131 22.71 38.67 6.13
C LYS A 131 22.93 37.17 5.92
N THR A 132 23.26 36.43 6.99
CA THR A 132 23.53 34.98 6.93
C THR A 132 22.26 34.12 7.08
N LEU A 133 21.14 34.68 7.53
CA LEU A 133 19.91 33.90 7.75
C LEU A 133 19.29 33.47 6.41
N GLU A 134 19.46 32.20 6.09
CA GLU A 134 18.73 31.51 5.04
C GLU A 134 17.45 30.93 5.65
N VAL A 135 16.30 31.45 5.23
CA VAL A 135 14.99 30.98 5.71
C VAL A 135 14.59 29.73 4.89
N PRO A 136 14.51 28.54 5.50
CA PRO A 136 14.15 27.32 4.80
C PRO A 136 12.64 27.23 4.52
N ASP A 137 12.27 26.45 3.51
CA ASP A 137 10.88 26.13 3.17
C ASP A 137 10.22 25.15 4.16
N TYR A 138 10.98 24.64 5.14
CA TYR A 138 10.52 23.72 6.17
C TYR A 138 10.56 24.33 7.59
N GLY A 139 9.86 23.69 8.52
CA GLY A 139 9.77 24.14 9.91
C GLY A 139 8.69 25.19 10.14
N ILE A 140 8.45 25.53 11.41
CA ILE A 140 7.39 26.45 11.82
C ILE A 140 7.99 27.82 12.10
N ARG A 141 7.39 28.87 11.56
CA ARG A 141 7.83 30.26 11.76
C ARG A 141 6.93 30.96 12.76
N PHE A 142 7.52 31.76 13.64
CA PHE A 142 6.79 32.61 14.58
C PHE A 142 7.38 34.01 14.62
N ASP A 143 6.50 35.01 14.70
CA ASP A 143 6.88 36.37 15.06
C ASP A 143 7.18 36.43 16.56
N SER A 144 8.42 36.77 16.88
CA SER A 144 8.91 36.94 18.25
C SER A 144 8.76 38.38 18.76
N ASN A 145 8.14 39.29 17.99
CA ASN A 145 7.76 40.65 18.40
C ASN A 145 6.46 40.69 19.23
N ILE A 146 6.18 39.63 19.97
CA ILE A 146 5.04 39.52 20.88
C ILE A 146 5.51 39.09 22.26
N GLU A 147 4.62 39.17 23.26
CA GLU A 147 4.92 38.74 24.62
C GLU A 147 5.35 37.25 24.67
N LEU A 148 6.41 36.94 25.42
CA LEU A 148 7.02 35.61 25.52
C LEU A 148 6.01 34.51 25.88
N LYS A 149 5.11 34.77 26.85
CA LYS A 149 4.08 33.79 27.25
C LYS A 149 3.10 33.50 26.12
N LYS A 150 2.70 34.53 25.35
CA LYS A 150 1.80 34.40 24.19
C LYS A 150 2.48 33.61 23.07
N LEU A 151 3.73 33.92 22.76
CA LEU A 151 4.55 33.20 21.78
C LEU A 151 4.67 31.72 22.13
N VAL A 152 5.05 31.40 23.38
CA VAL A 152 5.18 30.00 23.81
C VAL A 152 3.84 29.27 23.80
N LYS A 153 2.72 29.94 24.12
CA LYS A 153 1.38 29.35 23.99
C LYS A 153 1.05 29.01 22.53
N GLN A 154 1.41 29.88 21.57
CA GLN A 154 1.23 29.61 20.15
C GLN A 154 2.11 28.44 19.67
N ILE A 155 3.38 28.41 20.07
CA ILE A 155 4.30 27.30 19.78
C ILE A 155 3.75 25.99 20.32
N ILE A 156 3.34 25.95 21.59
CA ILE A 156 2.76 24.76 22.22
C ILE A 156 1.48 24.33 21.50
N LYS A 157 0.59 25.25 21.13
CA LYS A 157 -0.64 24.90 20.41
C LYS A 157 -0.33 24.17 19.10
N LYS A 158 0.69 24.62 18.37
CA LYS A 158 1.09 24.05 17.08
C LYS A 158 1.91 22.77 17.21
N VAL A 159 2.61 22.59 18.33
CA VAL A 159 3.50 21.45 18.59
C VAL A 159 2.83 20.31 19.37
N LYS A 160 1.89 20.62 20.27
CA LYS A 160 1.31 19.68 21.27
C LYS A 160 -0.02 19.06 20.83
N LYS A 161 -0.59 19.46 19.69
CA LYS A 161 -1.89 18.99 19.16
C LYS A 161 -1.75 18.37 17.76
N ALA A 162 -0.64 17.70 17.50
CA ALA A 162 -0.38 17.15 16.19
C ALA A 162 -0.52 15.62 16.26
N CYS A 163 -1.49 15.06 15.54
CA CYS A 163 -1.62 13.63 15.32
C CYS A 163 -0.46 13.13 14.44
N ASP A 164 -0.07 11.87 14.62
CA ASP A 164 1.03 11.25 13.88
C ASP A 164 0.71 11.14 12.38
N LEU A 165 -0.57 10.91 12.06
CA LEU A 165 -1.14 10.84 10.72
C LEU A 165 -2.65 11.13 10.72
N GLY A 166 -3.19 11.33 9.52
CA GLY A 166 -4.62 11.47 9.28
C GLY A 166 -5.15 10.44 8.29
N ILE A 167 -6.40 10.02 8.45
CA ILE A 167 -7.13 9.16 7.49
C ILE A 167 -8.32 9.93 6.93
N ILE A 168 -8.41 9.98 5.59
CA ILE A 168 -9.56 10.48 4.85
C ILE A 168 -10.34 9.28 4.30
N GLY A 169 -11.63 9.21 4.62
CA GLY A 169 -12.54 8.15 4.19
C GLY A 169 -12.81 7.14 5.29
N MET A 170 -14.01 7.23 5.89
CA MET A 170 -14.42 6.44 7.05
C MET A 170 -15.42 5.33 6.68
N GLY A 171 -15.24 4.71 5.51
CA GLY A 171 -15.88 3.45 5.17
C GLY A 171 -15.37 2.28 6.04
N THR A 172 -15.87 1.07 5.80
CA THR A 172 -15.51 -0.12 6.60
C THR A 172 -14.00 -0.32 6.74
N MET A 173 -13.23 -0.11 5.67
CA MET A 173 -11.77 -0.24 5.71
C MET A 173 -11.10 0.89 6.52
N GLY A 174 -11.51 2.14 6.33
CA GLY A 174 -10.93 3.31 7.02
C GLY A 174 -11.17 3.28 8.52
N LYS A 175 -12.40 2.92 8.93
CA LYS A 175 -12.76 2.68 10.34
C LYS A 175 -11.85 1.63 10.97
N ASN A 176 -11.78 0.43 10.42
CA ASN A 176 -10.97 -0.65 10.98
C ASN A 176 -9.46 -0.33 10.98
N LEU A 177 -8.96 0.35 9.95
CA LEU A 177 -7.56 0.77 9.87
C LEU A 177 -7.21 1.82 10.92
N SER A 178 -8.10 2.79 11.18
CA SER A 178 -7.90 3.80 12.23
C SER A 178 -7.78 3.19 13.62
N LEU A 179 -8.61 2.18 13.93
CA LEU A 179 -8.53 1.43 15.20
C LEU A 179 -7.22 0.66 15.31
N ASN A 180 -6.81 -0.05 14.25
CA ASN A 180 -5.54 -0.77 14.23
C ASN A 180 -4.35 0.17 14.49
N ILE A 181 -4.27 1.28 13.75
CA ILE A 181 -3.21 2.28 13.92
C ILE A 181 -3.22 2.85 15.35
N SER A 182 -4.40 3.20 15.88
CA SER A 182 -4.49 3.72 17.23
C SER A 182 -4.11 2.71 18.31
N GLU A 183 -4.41 1.42 18.11
CA GLU A 183 -4.01 0.35 19.02
C GLU A 183 -2.48 0.23 19.11
N LYS A 184 -1.78 0.49 18.00
CA LYS A 184 -0.31 0.55 17.93
C LYS A 184 0.29 1.85 18.50
N LYS A 185 -0.52 2.60 19.27
CA LYS A 185 -0.15 3.81 20.03
C LYS A 185 0.22 5.01 19.14
N PHE A 186 -0.30 5.05 17.93
CA PHE A 186 -0.27 6.26 17.10
C PHE A 186 -1.56 7.07 17.32
N SER A 187 -1.44 8.39 17.25
CA SER A 187 -2.56 9.32 17.26
C SER A 187 -3.07 9.55 15.84
N VAL A 188 -4.39 9.43 15.64
CA VAL A 188 -4.99 9.46 14.30
C VAL A 188 -6.05 10.54 14.22
N SER A 189 -5.87 11.50 13.33
CA SER A 189 -6.98 12.35 12.91
C SER A 189 -7.83 11.59 11.88
N ILE A 190 -9.14 11.65 12.00
CA ILE A 190 -10.06 11.01 11.05
C ILE A 190 -10.97 12.06 10.42
N TYR A 191 -11.20 11.92 9.12
CA TYR A 191 -12.05 12.81 8.35
C TYR A 191 -12.91 12.02 7.37
N ASN A 192 -14.19 12.39 7.30
CA ASN A 192 -15.09 11.98 6.23
C ASN A 192 -15.75 13.23 5.64
N ARG A 193 -16.03 13.21 4.34
CA ARG A 193 -16.84 14.26 3.72
C ARG A 193 -18.24 14.24 4.33
N GLU A 194 -18.86 15.40 4.46
CA GLU A 194 -20.28 15.47 4.82
C GLU A 194 -21.13 15.50 3.55
N ILE A 195 -22.08 14.57 3.45
CA ILE A 195 -23.15 14.60 2.43
C ILE A 195 -24.47 14.65 3.18
N LYS A 196 -25.18 15.76 3.03
CA LYS A 196 -26.44 16.01 3.74
C LYS A 196 -27.45 14.90 3.45
N GLY A 197 -27.96 14.26 4.50
CA GLY A 197 -28.92 13.15 4.41
C GLY A 197 -28.33 11.76 4.06
N GLU A 198 -27.03 11.65 3.77
CA GLU A 198 -26.39 10.37 3.42
C GLU A 198 -25.20 10.03 4.34
N GLU A 199 -24.26 10.96 4.50
CA GLU A 199 -23.01 10.78 5.26
C GLU A 199 -22.81 11.99 6.20
N GLU A 200 -23.55 12.04 7.30
CA GLU A 200 -23.44 13.12 8.31
C GLU A 200 -22.73 12.62 9.57
N ASN A 201 -21.87 13.45 10.17
CA ASN A 201 -21.22 13.18 11.46
C ASN A 201 -20.44 11.85 11.58
N ILE A 202 -20.12 11.18 10.47
CA ILE A 202 -19.52 9.83 10.47
C ILE A 202 -18.23 9.76 11.30
N ALA A 203 -17.37 10.78 11.19
CA ALA A 203 -16.12 10.84 11.95
C ALA A 203 -16.38 11.03 13.45
N ASP A 204 -17.28 11.96 13.81
CA ASP A 204 -17.63 12.26 15.19
C ASP A 204 -18.32 11.09 15.90
N GLU A 205 -19.30 10.47 15.26
CA GLU A 205 -20.00 9.29 15.79
C GLU A 205 -19.01 8.14 16.01
N PHE A 206 -18.16 7.86 15.02
CA PHE A 206 -17.19 6.79 15.14
C PHE A 206 -16.19 7.02 16.28
N ALA A 207 -15.68 8.24 16.45
CA ALA A 207 -14.81 8.58 17.58
C ALA A 207 -15.55 8.50 18.93
N LYS A 208 -16.83 8.89 18.98
CA LYS A 208 -17.67 8.78 20.19
C LYS A 208 -17.93 7.32 20.59
N GLU A 209 -18.06 6.42 19.64
CA GLU A 209 -18.23 4.98 19.88
C GLU A 209 -16.93 4.29 20.33
N ASN A 210 -15.77 4.87 20.03
CA ASN A 210 -14.44 4.25 20.19
C ASN A 210 -13.50 5.13 21.06
N LYS A 211 -13.99 5.62 22.21
CA LYS A 211 -13.29 6.59 23.08
C LYS A 211 -11.98 6.09 23.68
N GLU A 212 -11.79 4.78 23.74
CA GLU A 212 -10.56 4.12 24.19
C GLU A 212 -9.41 4.26 23.18
N PHE A 213 -9.73 4.60 21.94
CA PHE A 213 -8.75 4.86 20.89
C PHE A 213 -8.45 6.37 20.79
N ASN A 214 -7.21 6.69 20.39
CA ASN A 214 -6.72 8.04 20.22
C ASN A 214 -7.09 8.59 18.82
N LEU A 215 -8.40 8.74 18.61
CA LEU A 215 -9.00 9.23 17.38
C LEU A 215 -9.48 10.67 17.57
N MET A 216 -9.07 11.56 16.67
CA MET A 216 -9.51 12.95 16.65
C MET A 216 -10.38 13.19 15.41
N PRO A 217 -11.71 13.34 15.56
CA PRO A 217 -12.60 13.53 14.42
C PRO A 217 -12.59 14.97 13.90
N PHE A 218 -12.78 15.10 12.59
CA PHE A 218 -12.93 16.37 11.90
C PHE A 218 -13.94 16.23 10.76
N ASN A 219 -14.76 17.26 10.56
CA ASN A 219 -15.63 17.44 9.39
C ASN A 219 -15.19 18.58 8.48
N CYS A 220 -14.13 19.31 8.85
CA CYS A 220 -13.54 20.39 8.08
C CYS A 220 -12.12 20.01 7.63
N LEU A 221 -11.91 19.92 6.31
CA LEU A 221 -10.64 19.46 5.74
C LEU A 221 -9.43 20.33 6.13
N PRO A 222 -9.48 21.68 6.11
CA PRO A 222 -8.40 22.52 6.65
C PRO A 222 -8.09 22.27 8.13
N GLU A 223 -9.10 22.02 8.96
CA GLU A 223 -8.88 21.74 10.39
C GLU A 223 -8.20 20.39 10.59
N PHE A 224 -8.64 19.38 9.83
CA PHE A 224 -8.00 18.06 9.77
C PHE A 224 -6.53 18.16 9.33
N ILE A 225 -6.19 18.94 8.31
CA ILE A 225 -4.79 19.08 7.87
C ILE A 225 -3.95 19.83 8.90
N ASN A 226 -4.54 20.80 9.62
CA ASN A 226 -3.85 21.55 10.66
C ASN A 226 -3.64 20.76 11.96
N SER A 227 -4.32 19.61 12.13
CA SER A 227 -4.11 18.73 13.29
C SER A 227 -2.98 17.74 13.10
N LEU A 228 -2.28 17.71 11.96
CA LEU A 228 -1.25 16.70 11.67
C LEU A 228 0.17 17.19 11.97
N THR A 229 1.04 16.27 12.38
CA THR A 229 2.48 16.51 12.52
C THR A 229 3.13 16.75 11.16
N VAL A 230 4.03 17.73 11.06
CA VAL A 230 4.79 18.02 9.81
C VAL A 230 6.03 17.12 9.74
N PRO A 231 6.38 16.51 8.59
CA PRO A 231 5.57 16.48 7.36
C PRO A 231 4.30 15.66 7.55
N ARG A 232 3.20 16.20 7.04
CA ARG A 232 1.85 15.64 7.22
C ARG A 232 1.76 14.33 6.46
N LYS A 233 1.13 13.33 7.09
CA LYS A 233 0.93 11.99 6.53
C LYS A 233 -0.57 11.78 6.38
N VAL A 234 -1.06 11.84 5.15
CA VAL A 234 -2.49 11.75 4.84
C VAL A 234 -2.77 10.43 4.12
N PHE A 235 -3.48 9.53 4.79
CA PHE A 235 -3.87 8.22 4.28
C PHE A 235 -5.24 8.36 3.63
N LEU A 236 -5.34 8.02 2.35
CA LEU A 236 -6.60 8.03 1.61
C LEU A 236 -7.17 6.61 1.61
N MET A 237 -8.38 6.46 2.14
CA MET A 237 -9.16 5.23 2.16
C MET A 237 -10.55 5.49 1.58
N ILE A 238 -10.56 5.97 0.34
CA ILE A 238 -11.74 6.36 -0.43
C ILE A 238 -11.86 5.53 -1.70
N ASN A 239 -13.02 5.61 -2.36
CA ASN A 239 -13.23 4.96 -3.64
C ASN A 239 -12.23 5.48 -4.68
N SER A 240 -11.71 4.58 -5.49
CA SER A 240 -10.76 4.92 -6.56
C SER A 240 -11.44 5.67 -7.70
N GLY A 241 -10.63 6.26 -8.60
CA GLY A 241 -11.11 7.14 -9.67
C GLY A 241 -11.38 8.57 -9.18
N ASP A 242 -12.42 9.19 -9.72
CA ASP A 242 -12.77 10.61 -9.54
C ASP A 242 -12.83 11.07 -8.07
N PRO A 243 -13.44 10.31 -7.12
CA PRO A 243 -13.47 10.73 -5.72
C PRO A 243 -12.07 10.94 -5.13
N THR A 244 -11.09 10.17 -5.57
CA THR A 244 -9.70 10.37 -5.15
C THR A 244 -9.09 11.63 -5.75
N ASP A 245 -9.29 11.87 -7.05
CA ASP A 245 -8.73 13.05 -7.73
C ASP A 245 -9.37 14.37 -7.24
N GLU A 246 -10.65 14.36 -6.86
CA GLU A 246 -11.33 15.49 -6.22
C GLU A 246 -10.69 15.85 -4.86
N VAL A 247 -10.47 14.85 -4.00
CA VAL A 247 -9.81 15.06 -2.70
C VAL A 247 -8.37 15.54 -2.90
N LEU A 248 -7.64 14.98 -3.86
CA LEU A 248 -6.28 15.45 -4.17
C LEU A 248 -6.26 16.91 -4.60
N THR A 249 -7.23 17.36 -5.39
CA THR A 249 -7.34 18.76 -5.84
C THR A 249 -7.51 19.71 -4.65
N GLN A 250 -8.34 19.33 -3.67
CA GLN A 250 -8.52 20.11 -2.45
C GLN A 250 -7.26 20.10 -1.57
N LEU A 251 -6.63 18.95 -1.39
CA LEU A 251 -5.44 18.78 -0.57
C LEU A 251 -4.25 19.61 -1.09
N ILE A 252 -4.08 19.73 -2.41
CA ILE A 252 -2.98 20.51 -3.00
C ILE A 252 -3.03 22.00 -2.62
N MET A 253 -4.22 22.53 -2.31
CA MET A 253 -4.36 23.94 -1.91
C MET A 253 -3.94 24.21 -0.45
N ILE A 254 -3.86 23.17 0.38
CA ILE A 254 -3.71 23.30 1.84
C ILE A 254 -2.51 22.52 2.42
N LEU A 255 -1.89 21.64 1.63
CA LEU A 255 -0.66 20.94 2.00
C LEU A 255 0.58 21.80 1.70
N ASP A 256 1.59 21.64 2.54
CA ASP A 256 2.89 22.31 2.38
C ASP A 256 3.86 21.41 1.59
N PRO A 257 4.88 21.99 0.92
CA PRO A 257 5.96 21.21 0.32
C PRO A 257 6.59 20.22 1.32
N GLY A 258 6.76 18.97 0.89
CA GLY A 258 7.29 17.87 1.71
C GLY A 258 6.22 17.03 2.42
N ASP A 259 4.95 17.45 2.42
CA ASP A 259 3.85 16.63 2.92
C ASP A 259 3.62 15.37 2.06
N ILE A 260 3.02 14.35 2.67
CA ILE A 260 2.94 13.00 2.12
C ILE A 260 1.47 12.57 2.02
N ILE A 261 1.06 12.20 0.81
CA ILE A 261 -0.20 11.55 0.53
C ILE A 261 0.05 10.05 0.27
N ILE A 262 -0.74 9.20 0.93
CA ILE A 262 -0.67 7.76 0.80
C ILE A 262 -2.04 7.26 0.32
N ASP A 263 -2.13 6.83 -0.93
CA ASP A 263 -3.32 6.19 -1.47
C ASP A 263 -3.33 4.70 -1.08
N LEU A 264 -4.28 4.32 -0.24
CA LEU A 264 -4.52 2.94 0.21
C LEU A 264 -5.72 2.29 -0.50
N GLY A 265 -6.33 2.99 -1.46
CA GLY A 265 -7.46 2.49 -2.23
C GLY A 265 -7.07 1.38 -3.20
N ASN A 266 -8.09 0.78 -3.84
CA ASN A 266 -7.87 -0.09 -5.00
C ASN A 266 -7.78 0.78 -6.26
N SER A 267 -6.75 1.62 -6.36
CA SER A 267 -6.54 2.52 -7.49
C SER A 267 -5.93 1.79 -8.69
N TYR A 268 -6.27 2.25 -9.91
CA TYR A 268 -5.59 1.76 -11.10
C TYR A 268 -4.14 2.27 -11.12
N TYR A 269 -3.19 1.40 -11.50
CA TYR A 269 -1.77 1.71 -11.33
C TYR A 269 -1.30 2.91 -12.18
N LYS A 270 -1.90 3.11 -13.37
CA LYS A 270 -1.59 4.28 -14.23
C LYS A 270 -2.08 5.59 -13.61
N ASP A 271 -3.18 5.58 -12.84
CA ASP A 271 -3.61 6.75 -12.08
C ASP A 271 -2.61 7.10 -10.98
N SER A 272 -2.05 6.10 -10.30
CA SER A 272 -1.00 6.33 -9.31
C SER A 272 0.27 6.92 -9.92
N GLN A 273 0.64 6.51 -11.14
CA GLN A 273 1.73 7.11 -11.88
C GLN A 273 1.44 8.57 -12.25
N ARG A 274 0.23 8.84 -12.76
CA ARG A 274 -0.24 10.20 -13.08
C ARG A 274 -0.25 11.10 -11.85
N ARG A 275 -0.88 10.65 -10.75
CA ARG A 275 -0.96 11.36 -9.47
C ARG A 275 0.42 11.63 -8.88
N SER A 276 1.32 10.65 -8.91
CA SER A 276 2.69 10.82 -8.44
C SER A 276 3.44 11.92 -9.21
N LYS A 277 3.33 11.94 -10.55
CA LYS A 277 3.95 12.99 -11.37
C LYS A 277 3.34 14.37 -11.08
N PHE A 278 2.01 14.45 -10.99
CA PHE A 278 1.29 15.69 -10.73
C PHE A 278 1.63 16.29 -9.35
N LEU A 279 1.61 15.49 -8.30
CA LEU A 279 1.92 15.94 -6.94
C LEU A 279 3.40 16.33 -6.77
N ALA A 280 4.31 15.65 -7.49
CA ALA A 280 5.72 16.02 -7.48
C ALA A 280 5.97 17.46 -8.00
N GLN A 281 5.20 17.94 -8.98
CA GLN A 281 5.28 19.33 -9.47
C GLN A 281 4.92 20.36 -8.38
N LYS A 282 4.11 19.93 -7.39
CA LYS A 282 3.72 20.74 -6.23
C LYS A 282 4.62 20.49 -5.01
N LYS A 283 5.72 19.74 -5.17
CA LYS A 283 6.61 19.29 -4.09
C LYS A 283 5.88 18.49 -3.00
N ILE A 284 4.78 17.81 -3.34
CA ILE A 284 4.04 16.92 -2.45
C ILE A 284 4.43 15.48 -2.78
N HIS A 285 4.73 14.68 -1.76
CA HIS A 285 5.08 13.28 -1.92
C HIS A 285 3.84 12.40 -2.04
N PHE A 286 3.93 11.36 -2.87
CA PHE A 286 2.85 10.40 -3.09
C PHE A 286 3.35 8.97 -3.02
N LEU A 287 2.62 8.12 -2.29
CA LEU A 287 2.79 6.67 -2.29
C LEU A 287 1.47 5.99 -2.67
N GLY A 288 1.54 5.01 -3.56
CA GLY A 288 0.44 4.09 -3.82
C GLY A 288 0.74 2.76 -3.15
N ILE A 289 -0.11 2.37 -2.19
CA ILE A 289 0.08 1.15 -1.39
C ILE A 289 -1.17 0.28 -1.52
N GLY A 290 -1.04 -0.85 -2.21
CA GLY A 290 -2.11 -1.82 -2.26
C GLY A 290 -2.31 -2.50 -0.90
N VAL A 291 -3.55 -2.51 -0.39
CA VAL A 291 -3.90 -3.13 0.91
C VAL A 291 -4.81 -4.32 0.72
N SER A 292 -4.48 -5.49 1.26
CA SER A 292 -5.33 -6.69 1.18
C SER A 292 -5.58 -7.30 2.57
N GLY A 293 -6.80 -7.81 2.79
CA GLY A 293 -7.21 -8.46 4.04
C GLY A 293 -8.66 -8.23 4.47
N GLY A 294 -9.40 -7.39 3.75
CA GLY A 294 -10.77 -7.02 4.09
C GLY A 294 -10.87 -6.27 5.43
N HIS A 295 -12.07 -6.16 5.97
CA HIS A 295 -12.31 -5.45 7.24
C HIS A 295 -11.53 -6.06 8.40
N HIS A 296 -11.47 -7.39 8.49
CA HIS A 296 -10.71 -8.10 9.51
C HIS A 296 -9.20 -7.83 9.38
N GLY A 297 -8.64 -7.88 8.17
CA GLY A 297 -7.23 -7.56 7.94
C GLY A 297 -6.92 -6.09 8.25
N ALA A 298 -7.78 -5.15 7.85
CA ALA A 298 -7.60 -3.73 8.21
C ALA A 298 -7.51 -3.52 9.74
N ARG A 299 -8.31 -4.28 10.51
CA ARG A 299 -8.35 -4.21 11.97
C ARG A 299 -7.18 -4.89 12.66
N ASN A 300 -6.78 -6.06 12.18
CA ASN A 300 -5.90 -6.99 12.92
C ASN A 300 -4.53 -7.21 12.28
N GLY A 301 -4.32 -6.74 11.05
CA GLY A 301 -3.11 -7.00 10.28
C GLY A 301 -3.44 -7.30 8.82
N ALA A 302 -3.11 -6.37 7.92
CA ALA A 302 -3.27 -6.53 6.49
C ALA A 302 -1.93 -6.80 5.79
N SER A 303 -1.99 -7.16 4.51
CA SER A 303 -0.83 -7.18 3.62
C SER A 303 -0.72 -5.83 2.89
N PHE A 304 0.48 -5.22 2.91
CA PHE A 304 0.74 -3.89 2.32
C PHE A 304 1.79 -3.95 1.20
N MET A 305 1.39 -3.53 0.01
CA MET A 305 2.15 -3.62 -1.23
C MET A 305 2.58 -2.20 -1.63
N ALA A 306 3.65 -1.68 -1.02
CA ALA A 306 3.98 -0.26 -1.10
C ALA A 306 4.81 0.09 -2.34
N SER A 307 4.55 1.25 -2.92
CA SER A 307 5.29 1.74 -4.09
C SER A 307 5.28 3.26 -4.21
N GLY A 308 6.27 3.81 -4.90
CA GLY A 308 6.46 5.24 -5.09
C GLY A 308 7.89 5.67 -4.78
N ASN A 309 8.06 6.78 -4.07
CA ASN A 309 9.38 7.25 -3.67
C ASN A 309 9.91 6.43 -2.47
N LYS A 310 11.06 5.76 -2.64
CA LYS A 310 11.67 4.91 -1.60
C LYS A 310 12.02 5.67 -0.31
N TYR A 311 12.49 6.90 -0.42
CA TYR A 311 12.81 7.75 0.73
C TYR A 311 11.54 8.06 1.54
N VAL A 312 10.45 8.40 0.86
CA VAL A 312 9.15 8.65 1.49
C VAL A 312 8.61 7.37 2.14
N TYR A 313 8.80 6.21 1.49
CA TYR A 313 8.44 4.91 2.09
C TYR A 313 9.16 4.67 3.42
N GLN A 314 10.46 4.99 3.53
CA GLN A 314 11.22 4.82 4.78
C GLN A 314 10.64 5.66 5.94
N MET A 315 10.00 6.78 5.65
CA MET A 315 9.35 7.62 6.68
C MET A 315 8.05 7.02 7.20
N ILE A 316 7.35 6.22 6.38
CA ILE A 316 6.05 5.62 6.74
C ILE A 316 6.14 4.15 7.10
N SER A 317 7.22 3.45 6.73
CA SER A 317 7.37 2.01 6.98
C SER A 317 7.24 1.62 8.45
N PRO A 318 7.73 2.38 9.45
CA PRO A 318 7.54 2.02 10.86
C PRO A 318 6.07 1.97 11.30
N ILE A 319 5.19 2.73 10.64
CA ILE A 319 3.75 2.68 10.88
C ILE A 319 3.16 1.46 10.17
N ILE A 320 3.48 1.28 8.88
CA ILE A 320 2.97 0.18 8.06
C ILE A 320 3.37 -1.19 8.64
N GLU A 321 4.63 -1.36 9.04
CA GLU A 321 5.14 -2.60 9.62
C GLU A 321 4.38 -2.99 10.90
N LYS A 322 4.05 -2.02 11.77
CA LYS A 322 3.33 -2.27 13.02
C LYS A 322 1.86 -2.67 12.83
N ILE A 323 1.23 -2.20 11.76
CA ILE A 323 -0.19 -2.47 11.47
C ILE A 323 -0.40 -3.63 10.48
N SER A 324 0.71 -4.19 9.95
CA SER A 324 0.70 -5.32 9.05
C SER A 324 0.42 -6.63 9.79
N ALA A 325 -0.09 -7.63 9.08
CA ALA A 325 0.01 -9.01 9.54
C ALA A 325 1.49 -9.41 9.64
N VAL A 326 1.79 -10.48 10.39
CA VAL A 326 3.13 -11.07 10.48
C VAL A 326 3.14 -12.46 9.84
N ASP A 327 4.20 -12.77 9.10
CA ASP A 327 4.40 -14.11 8.54
C ASP A 327 4.87 -15.10 9.61
N ASN A 328 5.00 -16.39 9.24
CA ASN A 328 5.40 -17.45 10.16
C ASN A 328 6.81 -17.27 10.74
N ASN A 329 7.64 -16.42 10.15
CA ASN A 329 8.98 -16.10 10.63
C ASN A 329 9.00 -14.80 11.47
N GLY A 330 7.84 -14.22 11.76
CA GLY A 330 7.70 -12.99 12.53
C GLY A 330 7.96 -11.71 11.74
N ASN A 331 8.11 -11.77 10.41
CA ASN A 331 8.33 -10.57 9.60
C ASN A 331 6.99 -9.96 9.19
N PRO A 332 6.87 -8.62 9.14
CA PRO A 332 5.64 -7.99 8.69
C PRO A 332 5.35 -8.30 7.22
N CYS A 333 4.08 -8.51 6.89
CA CYS A 333 3.55 -8.71 5.55
C CYS A 333 3.43 -7.38 4.80
N CYS A 334 4.51 -6.60 4.78
CA CYS A 334 4.63 -5.38 4.00
C CYS A 334 6.00 -5.31 3.33
N SER A 335 6.05 -4.68 2.16
CA SER A 335 7.32 -4.47 1.45
C SER A 335 7.26 -3.29 0.49
N TYR A 336 8.42 -2.70 0.21
CA TYR A 336 8.58 -1.72 -0.88
C TYR A 336 8.85 -2.47 -2.18
N LEU A 337 7.94 -2.32 -3.14
CA LEU A 337 7.92 -3.11 -4.37
C LEU A 337 8.53 -2.38 -5.57
N GLY A 338 8.64 -1.06 -5.54
CA GLY A 338 9.22 -0.29 -6.64
C GLY A 338 8.64 1.12 -6.79
N GLY A 339 8.83 1.68 -7.98
CA GLY A 339 8.40 3.04 -8.32
C GLY A 339 6.87 3.22 -8.38
N PRO A 340 6.38 4.42 -8.72
CA PRO A 340 4.96 4.75 -8.69
C PRO A 340 4.07 3.75 -9.45
N GLY A 341 2.98 3.33 -8.80
CA GLY A 341 1.96 2.44 -9.37
C GLY A 341 2.23 0.94 -9.20
N VAL A 342 3.48 0.52 -8.95
CA VAL A 342 3.84 -0.91 -8.83
C VAL A 342 2.97 -1.62 -7.79
N GLY A 343 2.80 -1.02 -6.61
CA GLY A 343 2.06 -1.59 -5.49
C GLY A 343 0.58 -1.84 -5.81
N HIS A 344 -0.05 -0.89 -6.51
CA HIS A 344 -1.43 -1.03 -6.98
C HIS A 344 -1.56 -2.05 -8.12
N LEU A 345 -0.57 -2.20 -8.99
CA LEU A 345 -0.58 -3.29 -9.96
C LEU A 345 -0.47 -4.66 -9.25
N VAL A 346 0.47 -4.81 -8.32
CA VAL A 346 0.62 -6.05 -7.55
C VAL A 346 -0.68 -6.40 -6.84
N LYS A 347 -1.37 -5.41 -6.27
CA LYS A 347 -2.70 -5.59 -5.67
C LYS A 347 -3.79 -5.95 -6.69
N THR A 348 -3.74 -5.38 -7.89
CA THR A 348 -4.65 -5.73 -8.99
C THR A 348 -4.51 -7.20 -9.38
N ILE A 349 -3.27 -7.69 -9.51
CA ILE A 349 -3.00 -9.09 -9.87
C ILE A 349 -3.32 -10.03 -8.71
N HIS A 350 -3.07 -9.63 -7.45
CA HIS A 350 -3.59 -10.33 -6.27
C HIS A 350 -5.11 -10.57 -6.37
N ASN A 351 -5.89 -9.52 -6.70
CA ASN A 351 -7.34 -9.66 -6.86
C ASN A 351 -7.71 -10.56 -8.05
N GLY A 352 -6.89 -10.58 -9.10
CA GLY A 352 -7.10 -11.48 -10.22
C GLY A 352 -6.96 -12.96 -9.82
N ILE A 353 -5.94 -13.28 -9.02
CA ILE A 353 -5.77 -14.61 -8.42
C ILE A 353 -6.94 -14.93 -7.49
N GLU A 354 -7.35 -13.97 -6.64
CA GLU A 354 -8.49 -14.10 -5.72
C GLU A 354 -9.79 -14.45 -6.46
N TYR A 355 -10.09 -13.77 -7.57
CA TYR A 355 -11.32 -14.02 -8.34
C TYR A 355 -11.39 -15.46 -8.84
N SER A 356 -10.28 -15.97 -9.34
CA SER A 356 -10.16 -17.35 -9.81
C SER A 356 -10.24 -18.35 -8.65
N GLU A 357 -9.59 -18.10 -7.52
CA GLU A 357 -9.67 -18.99 -6.34
C GLU A 357 -11.10 -19.11 -5.80
N MET A 358 -11.81 -17.97 -5.70
CA MET A 358 -13.22 -17.97 -5.30
C MET A 358 -14.08 -18.80 -6.27
N GLN A 359 -13.86 -18.60 -7.57
CA GLN A 359 -14.61 -19.31 -8.60
C GLN A 359 -14.30 -20.81 -8.61
N LEU A 360 -13.04 -21.23 -8.37
CA LEU A 360 -12.68 -22.64 -8.23
C LEU A 360 -13.40 -23.31 -7.06
N ILE A 361 -13.50 -22.64 -5.91
CA ILE A 361 -14.26 -23.15 -4.76
C ILE A 361 -15.76 -23.25 -5.09
N ALA A 362 -16.31 -22.23 -5.74
CA ALA A 362 -17.72 -22.19 -6.16
C ALA A 362 -18.06 -23.31 -7.15
N GLU A 363 -17.18 -23.56 -8.13
CA GLU A 363 -17.31 -24.65 -9.11
C GLU A 363 -17.30 -26.03 -8.45
N ALA A 364 -16.37 -26.26 -7.50
CA ALA A 364 -16.33 -27.50 -6.74
C ALA A 364 -17.59 -27.69 -5.88
N TYR A 365 -18.05 -26.63 -5.20
CA TYR A 365 -19.31 -26.64 -4.45
C TYR A 365 -20.50 -26.97 -5.35
N HIS A 366 -20.61 -26.31 -6.51
CA HIS A 366 -21.73 -26.48 -7.43
C HIS A 366 -21.80 -27.91 -7.99
N LEU A 367 -20.67 -28.47 -8.42
CA LEU A 367 -20.58 -29.87 -8.86
C LEU A 367 -21.05 -30.81 -7.74
N MET A 368 -20.47 -30.70 -6.54
CA MET A 368 -20.80 -31.58 -5.41
C MET A 368 -22.28 -31.49 -5.00
N ARG A 369 -22.81 -30.28 -4.89
CA ARG A 369 -24.18 -30.02 -4.43
C ARG A 369 -25.22 -30.46 -5.45
N PHE A 370 -25.08 -30.00 -6.70
CA PHE A 370 -26.16 -30.09 -7.68
C PHE A 370 -26.01 -31.24 -8.67
N HIS A 371 -24.83 -31.81 -8.83
CA HIS A 371 -24.62 -32.94 -9.76
C HIS A 371 -24.26 -34.26 -9.06
N LEU A 372 -23.66 -34.19 -7.86
CA LEU A 372 -23.32 -35.36 -7.04
C LEU A 372 -24.26 -35.57 -5.84
N ASN A 373 -25.30 -34.74 -5.70
CA ASN A 373 -26.31 -34.81 -4.62
C ASN A 373 -25.73 -34.79 -3.19
N MET A 374 -24.59 -34.13 -2.98
CA MET A 374 -24.02 -34.00 -1.65
C MET A 374 -24.78 -32.92 -0.86
N ASN A 375 -25.17 -33.22 0.38
CA ASN A 375 -25.73 -32.21 1.27
C ASN A 375 -24.66 -31.24 1.78
N ILE A 376 -25.08 -30.10 2.33
CA ILE A 376 -24.16 -29.04 2.78
C ILE A 376 -23.24 -29.54 3.88
N GLU A 377 -23.73 -30.38 4.79
CA GLU A 377 -22.95 -30.95 5.90
C GLU A 377 -21.79 -31.80 5.38
N LYS A 378 -22.04 -32.65 4.37
CA LYS A 378 -21.03 -33.46 3.71
C LYS A 378 -20.02 -32.59 2.97
N ILE A 379 -20.47 -31.58 2.20
CA ILE A 379 -19.57 -30.66 1.51
C ILE A 379 -18.69 -29.88 2.49
N SER A 380 -19.28 -29.37 3.57
CA SER A 380 -18.59 -28.69 4.67
C SER A 380 -17.52 -29.61 5.29
N SER A 381 -17.84 -30.90 5.50
CA SER A 381 -16.87 -31.88 5.97
C SER A 381 -15.71 -32.11 5.00
N THR A 382 -15.97 -32.14 3.69
CA THR A 382 -14.95 -32.31 2.63
C THR A 382 -14.03 -31.10 2.56
N PHE A 383 -14.58 -29.88 2.51
CA PHE A 383 -13.78 -28.65 2.56
C PHE A 383 -13.01 -28.49 3.87
N LYS A 384 -13.54 -28.98 5.00
CA LYS A 384 -12.81 -29.00 6.28
C LYS A 384 -11.59 -29.90 6.22
N LYS A 385 -11.71 -31.09 5.61
CA LYS A 385 -10.57 -31.99 5.36
C LYS A 385 -9.52 -31.32 4.47
N TRP A 386 -9.95 -30.62 3.42
CA TRP A 386 -9.02 -29.89 2.55
C TRP A 386 -8.28 -28.78 3.32
N ASN A 387 -9.01 -28.03 4.14
CA ASN A 387 -8.45 -26.90 4.88
C ASN A 387 -7.50 -27.31 6.03
N ASN A 388 -7.60 -28.55 6.49
CA ASN A 388 -6.71 -29.14 7.51
C ASN A 388 -5.44 -29.77 6.93
N ASN A 389 -5.31 -29.83 5.60
CA ASN A 389 -4.18 -30.44 4.89
C ASN A 389 -3.47 -29.39 3.98
N ASP A 390 -2.82 -29.86 2.91
CA ASP A 390 -2.03 -29.03 1.97
C ASP A 390 -2.83 -27.91 1.28
N LEU A 391 -4.17 -27.99 1.26
CA LEU A 391 -5.02 -27.01 0.61
C LEU A 391 -5.43 -25.84 1.51
N SER A 392 -4.98 -25.81 2.76
CA SER A 392 -5.31 -24.79 3.74
C SER A 392 -5.23 -23.36 3.18
N SER A 393 -6.32 -22.61 3.33
CA SER A 393 -6.44 -21.22 2.86
C SER A 393 -7.54 -20.46 3.57
N TYR A 394 -7.40 -19.14 3.62
CA TYR A 394 -8.44 -18.28 4.18
C TYR A 394 -9.77 -18.38 3.42
N LEU A 395 -9.74 -18.51 2.09
CA LEU A 395 -10.97 -18.64 1.29
C LEU A 395 -11.75 -19.93 1.63
N LEU A 396 -11.06 -21.06 1.86
CA LEU A 396 -11.73 -22.27 2.35
C LEU A 396 -12.25 -22.08 3.79
N GLU A 397 -11.48 -21.42 4.66
CA GLU A 397 -11.90 -21.13 6.03
C GLU A 397 -13.22 -20.34 6.07
N ILE A 398 -13.34 -19.26 5.29
CA ILE A 398 -14.58 -18.48 5.23
C ILE A 398 -15.70 -19.24 4.52
N THR A 399 -15.39 -20.08 3.53
CA THR A 399 -16.38 -20.94 2.87
C THR A 399 -17.04 -21.88 3.88
N LEU A 400 -16.26 -22.47 4.80
CA LEU A 400 -16.80 -23.30 5.88
C LEU A 400 -17.73 -22.51 6.81
N ARG A 401 -17.35 -21.28 7.17
CA ARG A 401 -18.21 -20.41 7.98
C ARG A 401 -19.53 -20.10 7.25
N ILE A 402 -19.47 -19.82 5.96
CA ILE A 402 -20.66 -19.56 5.12
C ILE A 402 -21.57 -20.79 5.08
N LEU A 403 -21.02 -21.97 4.78
CA LEU A 403 -21.81 -23.21 4.68
C LEU A 403 -22.45 -23.63 6.00
N ASN A 404 -21.88 -23.22 7.15
CA ASN A 404 -22.44 -23.53 8.47
C ASN A 404 -23.40 -22.44 8.99
N THR A 405 -23.49 -21.28 8.31
CA THR A 405 -24.34 -20.18 8.76
C THR A 405 -25.78 -20.44 8.35
N LYS A 406 -26.69 -20.38 9.33
CA LYS A 406 -28.14 -20.54 9.12
C LYS A 406 -28.90 -19.27 9.48
N VAL A 407 -29.90 -18.94 8.66
CA VAL A 407 -30.87 -17.87 8.92
C VAL A 407 -32.24 -18.52 9.01
N LYS A 408 -32.90 -18.39 10.17
CA LYS A 408 -34.21 -19.03 10.45
C LYS A 408 -34.21 -20.55 10.15
N GLY A 409 -33.13 -21.25 10.46
CA GLY A 409 -32.98 -22.70 10.26
C GLY A 409 -32.56 -23.14 8.85
N VAL A 410 -32.57 -22.25 7.86
CA VAL A 410 -32.14 -22.51 6.48
C VAL A 410 -30.68 -22.09 6.31
N HIS A 411 -29.89 -22.86 5.57
CA HIS A 411 -28.52 -22.50 5.24
C HIS A 411 -28.49 -21.21 4.41
N ILE A 412 -27.69 -20.23 4.82
CA ILE A 412 -27.68 -18.90 4.20
C ILE A 412 -27.35 -18.95 2.71
N ILE A 413 -26.53 -19.91 2.29
CA ILE A 413 -26.13 -20.09 0.89
C ILE A 413 -27.32 -20.37 -0.03
N ASP A 414 -28.37 -21.04 0.48
CA ASP A 414 -29.59 -21.32 -0.28
C ASP A 414 -30.53 -20.09 -0.35
N LEU A 415 -30.20 -19.00 0.35
CA LEU A 415 -30.98 -17.74 0.38
C LEU A 415 -30.34 -16.60 -0.40
N ILE A 416 -29.11 -16.80 -0.91
CA ILE A 416 -28.34 -15.76 -1.59
C ILE A 416 -28.67 -15.77 -3.09
N ASP A 417 -28.96 -14.58 -3.65
CA ASP A 417 -29.11 -14.40 -5.10
C ASP A 417 -27.79 -14.65 -5.83
N ASP A 418 -27.84 -15.30 -6.99
CA ASP A 418 -26.66 -15.78 -7.72
C ASP A 418 -25.98 -14.69 -8.56
N LYS A 419 -26.07 -13.43 -8.13
CA LYS A 419 -25.57 -12.24 -8.85
C LYS A 419 -24.26 -11.73 -8.25
N ALA A 420 -23.14 -12.12 -8.87
CA ALA A 420 -21.82 -11.73 -8.40
C ALA A 420 -21.37 -10.38 -8.99
N SER A 421 -21.19 -9.38 -8.12
CA SER A 421 -20.62 -8.09 -8.53
C SER A 421 -19.11 -8.14 -8.74
N SER A 422 -18.58 -7.13 -9.45
CA SER A 422 -17.15 -6.88 -9.59
C SER A 422 -16.86 -5.38 -9.43
N LYS A 423 -15.73 -5.03 -8.82
CA LYS A 423 -15.33 -3.63 -8.56
C LYS A 423 -14.26 -3.12 -9.53
N GLY A 424 -14.25 -3.63 -10.77
CA GLY A 424 -13.32 -3.22 -11.83
C GLY A 424 -11.89 -3.78 -11.77
N THR A 425 -11.35 -4.13 -10.59
CA THR A 425 -9.95 -4.61 -10.48
C THR A 425 -9.66 -5.87 -11.30
N GLY A 426 -10.64 -6.78 -11.43
CA GLY A 426 -10.49 -7.96 -12.29
C GLY A 426 -10.30 -7.60 -13.76
N ALA A 427 -11.06 -6.63 -14.26
CA ALA A 427 -10.95 -6.12 -15.63
C ALA A 427 -9.58 -5.45 -15.87
N TRP A 428 -9.09 -4.67 -14.91
CA TRP A 428 -7.74 -4.08 -15.01
C TRP A 428 -6.63 -5.13 -15.07
N GLY A 429 -6.77 -6.25 -14.35
CA GLY A 429 -5.87 -7.38 -14.46
C GLY A 429 -5.87 -7.99 -15.87
N LEU A 430 -7.04 -8.13 -16.50
CA LEU A 430 -7.15 -8.59 -17.89
C LEU A 430 -6.56 -7.59 -18.89
N PHE A 431 -6.78 -6.29 -18.71
CA PHE A 431 -6.14 -5.29 -19.56
C PHE A 431 -4.62 -5.38 -19.48
N ASN A 432 -4.07 -5.62 -18.29
CA ASN A 432 -2.63 -5.83 -18.13
C ASN A 432 -2.15 -7.12 -18.80
N SER A 433 -2.95 -8.21 -18.74
CA SER A 433 -2.68 -9.46 -19.46
C SER A 433 -2.59 -9.26 -20.97
N VAL A 434 -3.56 -8.54 -21.55
CA VAL A 434 -3.56 -8.18 -22.97
C VAL A 434 -2.36 -7.29 -23.32
N GLU A 435 -2.11 -6.25 -22.51
CA GLU A 435 -1.02 -5.30 -22.75
C GLU A 435 0.37 -5.97 -22.72
N THR A 436 0.54 -7.05 -21.98
CA THR A 436 1.83 -7.73 -21.79
C THR A 436 1.97 -9.03 -22.58
N ASN A 437 0.95 -9.41 -23.36
CA ASN A 437 0.87 -10.69 -24.07
C ASN A 437 1.12 -11.89 -23.12
N ALA A 438 0.58 -11.81 -21.90
CA ALA A 438 0.74 -12.82 -20.86
C ALA A 438 -0.62 -13.41 -20.51
N PRO A 439 -0.98 -14.61 -21.01
CA PRO A 439 -2.30 -15.20 -20.81
C PRO A 439 -2.65 -15.36 -19.32
N PHE A 440 -3.89 -15.01 -18.96
CA PHE A 440 -4.45 -15.22 -17.62
C PHE A 440 -5.89 -15.72 -17.72
N ASP A 441 -6.06 -16.87 -18.36
CA ASP A 441 -7.35 -17.40 -18.79
C ASP A 441 -8.30 -17.73 -17.62
N THR A 442 -7.74 -18.06 -16.45
CA THR A 442 -8.52 -18.30 -15.22
C THR A 442 -9.17 -17.00 -14.73
N LEU A 443 -8.46 -15.88 -14.80
CA LEU A 443 -9.02 -14.56 -14.49
C LEU A 443 -10.09 -14.17 -15.52
N ALA A 444 -9.85 -14.44 -16.81
CA ALA A 444 -10.81 -14.13 -17.86
C ALA A 444 -12.11 -14.89 -17.64
N SER A 445 -12.00 -16.19 -17.40
CA SER A 445 -13.13 -17.07 -17.17
C SER A 445 -13.90 -16.71 -15.90
N SER A 446 -13.20 -16.40 -14.79
CA SER A 446 -13.85 -15.99 -13.55
C SER A 446 -14.55 -14.63 -13.66
N LEU A 447 -13.98 -13.66 -14.40
CA LEU A 447 -14.64 -12.37 -14.63
C LEU A 447 -15.87 -12.51 -15.53
N MET A 448 -15.75 -13.25 -16.64
CA MET A 448 -16.87 -13.46 -17.55
C MET A 448 -18.01 -14.23 -16.88
N PHE A 449 -17.71 -15.19 -16.01
CA PHE A 449 -18.73 -15.88 -15.22
C PHE A 449 -19.50 -14.92 -14.30
N ARG A 450 -18.82 -13.93 -13.69
CA ARG A 450 -19.51 -12.89 -12.90
C ARG A 450 -20.43 -12.05 -13.77
N TYR A 451 -20.01 -11.64 -14.96
CA TYR A 451 -20.88 -10.91 -15.89
C TYR A 451 -22.10 -11.75 -16.31
N LEU A 452 -21.89 -13.02 -16.64
CA LEU A 452 -22.98 -13.94 -16.97
C LEU A 452 -23.96 -14.11 -15.80
N SER A 453 -23.47 -14.11 -14.56
CA SER A 453 -24.30 -14.22 -13.37
C SER A 453 -25.29 -13.05 -13.21
N LEU A 454 -24.91 -11.85 -13.68
CA LEU A 454 -25.76 -10.65 -13.65
C LEU A 454 -26.89 -10.70 -14.69
N MET A 455 -26.75 -11.52 -15.74
CA MET A 455 -27.75 -11.73 -16.80
C MET A 455 -28.83 -12.74 -16.35
N SER A 456 -29.37 -12.57 -15.14
CA SER A 456 -30.28 -13.54 -14.52
C SER A 456 -31.58 -13.71 -15.32
N ASP A 457 -32.13 -12.60 -15.84
CA ASP A 457 -33.37 -12.60 -16.61
C ASP A 457 -33.19 -13.34 -17.95
N GLU A 458 -32.10 -13.06 -18.68
CA GLU A 458 -31.78 -13.76 -19.92
C GLU A 458 -31.49 -15.25 -19.68
N ARG A 459 -30.80 -15.58 -18.58
CA ARG A 459 -30.56 -16.98 -18.19
C ARG A 459 -31.87 -17.72 -17.89
N GLN A 460 -32.84 -17.07 -17.26
CA GLN A 460 -34.14 -17.68 -16.98
C GLN A 460 -34.92 -17.95 -18.28
N ILE A 461 -34.94 -16.99 -19.21
CA ILE A 461 -35.54 -17.16 -20.54
C ILE A 461 -34.86 -18.32 -21.27
N ALA A 462 -33.53 -18.35 -21.30
CA ALA A 462 -32.75 -19.40 -21.95
C ALA A 462 -33.00 -20.78 -21.31
N SER A 463 -33.09 -20.86 -19.99
CA SER A 463 -33.38 -22.12 -19.27
C SER A 463 -34.73 -22.69 -19.67
N ASN A 464 -35.76 -21.84 -19.74
CA ASN A 464 -37.11 -22.24 -20.16
C ASN A 464 -37.18 -22.67 -21.63
N ALA A 465 -36.40 -22.02 -22.50
CA ALA A 465 -36.37 -22.28 -23.94
C ALA A 465 -35.60 -23.55 -24.30
N TYR A 466 -34.40 -23.74 -23.74
CA TYR A 466 -33.52 -24.87 -24.08
C TYR A 466 -33.76 -26.11 -23.22
N GLN A 467 -34.28 -25.96 -22.00
CA GLN A 467 -34.62 -27.05 -21.07
C GLN A 467 -33.47 -28.07 -20.88
N ILE A 468 -32.23 -27.58 -20.88
CA ILE A 468 -31.05 -28.42 -20.64
C ILE A 468 -31.04 -28.80 -19.17
N ASN A 469 -31.48 -30.03 -18.88
CA ASN A 469 -31.51 -30.55 -17.51
C ASN A 469 -30.09 -30.87 -17.02
N SER A 470 -29.82 -30.50 -15.77
CA SER A 470 -28.64 -30.97 -15.03
C SER A 470 -28.70 -32.49 -14.90
N LYS A 471 -27.64 -33.20 -15.30
CA LYS A 471 -27.55 -34.65 -15.10
C LYS A 471 -26.84 -34.94 -13.78
N LYS A 472 -27.24 -36.04 -13.15
CA LYS A 472 -26.56 -36.58 -11.96
C LYS A 472 -25.46 -37.54 -12.39
N GLY A 473 -24.39 -37.58 -11.60
CA GLY A 473 -23.27 -38.47 -11.86
C GLY A 473 -22.53 -38.87 -10.59
N MET A 474 -21.44 -39.59 -10.79
CA MET A 474 -20.53 -40.00 -9.73
C MET A 474 -19.09 -39.70 -10.15
N ILE A 475 -18.31 -39.21 -9.20
CA ILE A 475 -16.87 -39.00 -9.32
C ILE A 475 -16.29 -39.10 -7.90
N ASP A 476 -15.09 -39.67 -7.77
CA ASP A 476 -14.42 -39.76 -6.48
C ASP A 476 -14.10 -38.35 -5.94
N GLU A 477 -14.46 -38.07 -4.68
CA GLU A 477 -14.14 -36.81 -3.98
C GLU A 477 -12.63 -36.48 -4.06
N LYS A 478 -11.77 -37.50 -4.12
CA LYS A 478 -10.32 -37.32 -4.24
C LYS A 478 -9.91 -36.76 -5.60
N ILE A 479 -10.67 -37.04 -6.66
CA ILE A 479 -10.44 -36.46 -8.00
C ILE A 479 -10.74 -34.97 -7.94
N ILE A 480 -11.85 -34.57 -7.30
CA ILE A 480 -12.24 -33.16 -7.12
C ILE A 480 -11.17 -32.41 -6.33
N GLU A 481 -10.67 -32.99 -5.23
CA GLU A 481 -9.60 -32.39 -4.42
C GLU A 481 -8.33 -32.15 -5.25
N LYS A 482 -7.90 -33.16 -6.02
CA LYS A 482 -6.70 -33.07 -6.87
C LYS A 482 -6.88 -32.09 -8.02
N ALA A 483 -8.06 -32.05 -8.63
CA ALA A 483 -8.42 -31.12 -9.69
C ALA A 483 -8.36 -29.67 -9.19
N TYR A 484 -8.98 -29.39 -8.04
CA TYR A 484 -8.90 -28.10 -7.36
C TYR A 484 -7.44 -27.74 -7.08
N SER A 485 -6.64 -28.65 -6.51
CA SER A 485 -5.21 -28.44 -6.27
C SER A 485 -4.43 -28.06 -7.55
N ALA A 486 -4.65 -28.78 -8.65
CA ALA A 486 -3.98 -28.51 -9.93
C ALA A 486 -4.37 -27.12 -10.47
N ALA A 487 -5.66 -26.81 -10.48
CA ALA A 487 -6.17 -25.54 -11.00
C ALA A 487 -5.65 -24.34 -10.19
N ARG A 488 -5.54 -24.45 -8.87
CA ARG A 488 -4.94 -23.41 -8.01
C ARG A 488 -3.47 -23.14 -8.32
N ILE A 489 -2.68 -24.20 -8.52
CA ILE A 489 -1.27 -24.06 -8.89
C ILE A 489 -1.14 -23.34 -10.23
N ILE A 490 -1.97 -23.70 -11.21
CA ILE A 490 -2.00 -23.06 -12.52
C ILE A 490 -2.40 -21.58 -12.37
N ASN A 491 -3.51 -21.28 -11.69
CA ASN A 491 -4.01 -19.93 -11.43
C ASN A 491 -2.94 -19.00 -10.83
N HIS A 492 -2.27 -19.43 -9.76
CA HIS A 492 -1.21 -18.64 -9.14
C HIS A 492 0.00 -18.46 -10.08
N SER A 493 0.38 -19.51 -10.81
CA SER A 493 1.47 -19.39 -11.78
C SER A 493 1.17 -18.36 -12.87
N LEU A 494 -0.08 -18.28 -13.34
CA LEU A 494 -0.49 -17.30 -14.35
C LEU A 494 -0.37 -15.88 -13.80
N GLY A 495 -0.85 -15.64 -12.58
CA GLY A 495 -0.71 -14.34 -11.91
C GLY A 495 0.75 -13.93 -11.69
N PHE A 496 1.61 -14.83 -11.23
CA PHE A 496 3.05 -14.54 -11.08
C PHE A 496 3.76 -14.36 -12.43
N ASN A 497 3.40 -15.13 -13.46
CA ASN A 497 3.94 -14.92 -14.80
C ASN A 497 3.50 -13.55 -15.37
N LEU A 498 2.27 -13.11 -15.11
CA LEU A 498 1.81 -11.78 -15.50
C LEU A 498 2.62 -10.68 -14.79
N LEU A 499 2.92 -10.84 -13.49
CA LEU A 499 3.82 -9.94 -12.75
C LEU A 499 5.22 -9.90 -13.37
N GLU A 500 5.79 -11.06 -13.72
CA GLU A 500 7.10 -11.15 -14.37
C GLU A 500 7.11 -10.44 -15.73
N LYS A 501 6.14 -10.75 -16.59
CA LYS A 501 6.03 -10.12 -17.93
C LYS A 501 5.82 -8.62 -17.83
N THR A 502 5.04 -8.17 -16.85
CA THR A 502 4.88 -6.75 -16.59
C THR A 502 6.18 -6.11 -16.07
N SER A 503 6.89 -6.81 -15.19
CA SER A 503 8.19 -6.35 -14.68
C SER A 503 9.21 -6.17 -15.80
N LEU A 504 9.28 -7.12 -16.73
CA LEU A 504 10.16 -7.06 -17.90
C LEU A 504 9.74 -5.92 -18.85
N LYS A 505 8.43 -5.79 -19.14
CA LYS A 505 7.92 -4.75 -20.04
C LYS A 505 8.26 -3.33 -19.54
N TYR A 506 8.19 -3.10 -18.24
CA TYR A 506 8.40 -1.77 -17.63
C TYR A 506 9.74 -1.62 -16.90
N ASN A 507 10.65 -2.61 -16.99
CA ASN A 507 11.95 -2.62 -16.30
C ASN A 507 11.86 -2.37 -14.78
N TRP A 508 10.88 -2.98 -14.11
CA TRP A 508 10.64 -2.76 -12.68
C TRP A 508 11.48 -3.63 -11.75
N ASN A 509 12.10 -4.70 -12.26
CA ASN A 509 12.92 -5.64 -11.48
C ASN A 509 12.22 -6.13 -10.20
N LEU A 510 10.96 -6.58 -10.34
CA LEU A 510 10.14 -6.99 -9.22
C LEU A 510 10.75 -8.20 -8.50
N ASN A 511 10.71 -8.18 -7.17
CA ASN A 511 11.07 -9.35 -6.37
C ASN A 511 9.82 -10.22 -6.15
N LEU A 512 9.56 -11.16 -7.06
CA LEU A 512 8.39 -12.03 -6.99
C LEU A 512 8.35 -12.92 -5.74
N SER A 513 9.52 -13.37 -5.26
CA SER A 513 9.61 -14.13 -4.01
C SER A 513 9.16 -13.30 -2.80
N GLU A 514 9.49 -12.01 -2.77
CA GLU A 514 9.07 -11.10 -1.70
C GLU A 514 7.58 -10.77 -1.81
N ILE A 515 7.04 -10.62 -3.02
CA ILE A 515 5.59 -10.48 -3.25
C ILE A 515 4.85 -11.71 -2.71
N ALA A 516 5.33 -12.92 -3.02
CA ALA A 516 4.76 -14.15 -2.46
C ALA A 516 4.85 -14.18 -0.93
N ARG A 517 5.97 -13.73 -0.34
CA ARG A 517 6.15 -13.65 1.12
C ARG A 517 5.09 -12.78 1.77
N ILE A 518 4.88 -11.56 1.29
CA ILE A 518 3.87 -10.66 1.88
C ILE A 518 2.43 -11.11 1.64
N TRP A 519 2.19 -12.10 0.77
CA TRP A 519 0.89 -12.75 0.59
C TRP A 519 0.68 -14.00 1.45
N THR A 520 1.69 -14.46 2.21
CA THR A 520 1.54 -15.62 3.11
C THR A 520 0.55 -15.40 4.25
N ASN A 521 0.36 -14.15 4.67
CA ASN A 521 -0.60 -13.78 5.71
C ASN A 521 -1.21 -12.39 5.45
N GLY A 522 -2.24 -12.02 6.21
CA GLY A 522 -2.93 -10.73 6.13
C GLY A 522 -3.85 -10.55 4.92
N CYS A 523 -3.45 -11.02 3.74
CA CYS A 523 -4.22 -10.91 2.51
C CYS A 523 -5.35 -11.96 2.40
N ILE A 524 -6.20 -11.85 1.36
CA ILE A 524 -7.33 -12.78 1.11
C ILE A 524 -6.84 -14.12 0.54
N ILE A 525 -5.86 -14.12 -0.35
CA ILE A 525 -5.32 -15.34 -0.98
C ILE A 525 -4.31 -16.10 -0.10
N ARG A 526 -4.17 -15.71 1.18
CA ARG A 526 -3.24 -16.35 2.11
C ARG A 526 -3.54 -17.84 2.23
N SER A 527 -2.49 -18.65 2.08
CA SER A 527 -2.59 -20.10 2.03
C SER A 527 -1.22 -20.77 2.21
N ASN A 528 -1.22 -22.06 2.53
CA ASN A 528 0.01 -22.85 2.59
C ASN A 528 0.74 -22.89 1.23
N LEU A 529 0.00 -22.80 0.13
CA LEU A 529 0.54 -22.74 -1.24
C LEU A 529 1.46 -21.53 -1.46
N MET A 530 1.24 -20.40 -0.78
CA MET A 530 2.15 -19.25 -0.89
C MET A 530 3.58 -19.57 -0.46
N ASN A 531 3.75 -20.45 0.54
CA ASN A 531 5.09 -20.86 1.00
C ASN A 531 5.86 -21.64 -0.08
N ASP A 532 5.16 -22.41 -0.91
CA ASP A 532 5.77 -23.07 -2.06
C ASP A 532 6.19 -22.04 -3.12
N TRP A 533 5.37 -21.02 -3.35
CA TRP A 533 5.68 -19.97 -4.32
C TRP A 533 6.89 -19.14 -3.93
N ILE A 534 7.12 -18.85 -2.64
CA ILE A 534 8.38 -18.22 -2.19
C ILE A 534 9.59 -19.00 -2.70
N LYS A 535 9.59 -20.32 -2.50
CA LYS A 535 10.70 -21.20 -2.93
C LYS A 535 10.84 -21.20 -4.44
N VAL A 536 9.74 -21.36 -5.17
CA VAL A 536 9.74 -21.38 -6.65
C VAL A 536 10.25 -20.07 -7.24
N LEU A 537 9.76 -18.94 -6.73
CA LEU A 537 10.02 -17.60 -7.27
C LEU A 537 11.36 -17.02 -6.82
N SER A 538 12.04 -17.65 -5.86
CA SER A 538 13.44 -17.33 -5.53
C SER A 538 14.39 -17.68 -6.68
N ASN A 539 14.01 -18.60 -7.57
CA ASN A 539 14.79 -18.95 -8.75
C ASN A 539 14.51 -17.98 -9.91
N LYS A 540 15.37 -16.96 -10.03
CA LYS A 540 15.29 -15.91 -11.07
C LYS A 540 15.59 -16.40 -12.50
N SER A 541 16.06 -17.63 -12.69
CA SER A 541 16.40 -18.17 -14.03
C SER A 541 15.21 -18.82 -14.73
N LEU A 542 14.07 -18.98 -14.05
CA LEU A 542 12.90 -19.64 -14.60
C LEU A 542 12.21 -18.77 -15.66
N LYS A 543 12.02 -19.31 -16.86
CA LYS A 543 11.23 -18.65 -17.92
C LYS A 543 9.73 -18.55 -17.60
N HIS A 544 9.23 -19.48 -16.78
CA HIS A 544 7.84 -19.54 -16.35
C HIS A 544 7.75 -20.31 -15.02
N PRO A 545 6.91 -19.92 -14.03
CA PRO A 545 6.88 -20.59 -12.74
C PRO A 545 6.47 -22.08 -12.81
N LEU A 546 5.61 -22.46 -13.76
CA LEU A 546 5.26 -23.88 -14.02
C LEU A 546 6.44 -24.78 -14.40
N LEU A 547 7.57 -24.24 -14.84
CA LEU A 547 8.75 -25.02 -15.23
C LEU A 547 9.63 -25.43 -14.04
N HIS A 548 9.32 -24.95 -12.84
CA HIS A 548 10.06 -25.36 -11.65
C HIS A 548 9.89 -26.85 -11.37
N LYS A 549 10.99 -27.58 -11.12
CA LYS A 549 11.02 -29.05 -10.96
C LYS A 549 9.94 -29.58 -10.01
N ASN A 550 9.74 -28.94 -8.86
CA ASN A 550 8.73 -29.38 -7.88
C ASN A 550 7.30 -29.15 -8.38
N ILE A 551 7.05 -28.07 -9.13
CA ILE A 551 5.73 -27.79 -9.71
C ILE A 551 5.42 -28.78 -10.82
N VAL A 552 6.40 -29.08 -11.68
CA VAL A 552 6.27 -30.12 -12.71
C VAL A 552 5.93 -31.48 -12.09
N MET A 553 6.65 -31.89 -11.03
CA MET A 553 6.37 -33.16 -10.34
C MET A 553 4.97 -33.20 -9.71
N LYS A 554 4.53 -32.09 -9.09
CA LYS A 554 3.17 -31.98 -8.53
C LYS A 554 2.12 -32.06 -9.63
N LEU A 555 2.20 -31.21 -10.66
CA LEU A 555 1.19 -31.14 -11.71
C LEU A 555 1.10 -32.42 -12.53
N LYS A 556 2.20 -33.12 -12.81
CA LYS A 556 2.16 -34.45 -13.45
C LYS A 556 1.24 -35.45 -12.73
N LYS A 557 1.12 -35.35 -11.41
CA LYS A 557 0.26 -36.21 -10.58
C LYS A 557 -1.17 -35.68 -10.45
N LEU A 558 -1.37 -34.37 -10.59
CA LEU A 558 -2.65 -33.71 -10.32
C LEU A 558 -3.49 -33.46 -11.58
N TYR A 559 -2.85 -33.14 -12.71
CA TYR A 559 -3.56 -32.77 -13.95
C TYR A 559 -4.50 -33.86 -14.50
N PRO A 560 -4.23 -35.18 -14.34
CA PRO A 560 -5.18 -36.19 -14.82
C PRO A 560 -6.54 -36.09 -14.12
N SER A 561 -6.55 -35.80 -12.81
CA SER A 561 -7.78 -35.57 -12.06
C SER A 561 -8.49 -34.28 -12.47
N LEU A 562 -7.73 -33.23 -12.82
CA LEU A 562 -8.31 -32.02 -13.42
C LEU A 562 -9.01 -32.33 -14.75
N SER A 563 -8.35 -33.11 -15.61
CA SER A 563 -8.93 -33.55 -16.88
C SER A 563 -10.20 -34.38 -16.67
N GLU A 564 -10.16 -35.33 -15.74
CA GLU A 564 -11.29 -36.20 -15.43
C GLU A 564 -12.49 -35.42 -14.87
N MET A 565 -12.25 -34.53 -13.90
CA MET A 565 -13.31 -33.67 -13.34
C MET A 565 -13.98 -32.81 -14.42
N VAL A 566 -13.20 -32.19 -15.31
CA VAL A 566 -13.73 -31.37 -16.40
C VAL A 566 -14.54 -32.21 -17.39
N SER A 567 -14.03 -33.38 -17.79
CA SER A 567 -14.74 -34.30 -18.70
C SER A 567 -16.06 -34.79 -18.11
N VAL A 568 -16.07 -35.19 -16.83
CA VAL A 568 -17.29 -35.62 -16.14
C VAL A 568 -18.27 -34.46 -16.05
N ALA A 569 -17.83 -33.27 -15.64
CA ALA A 569 -18.71 -32.12 -15.52
C ALA A 569 -19.40 -31.76 -16.84
N ILE A 570 -18.66 -31.73 -17.96
CA ILE A 570 -19.23 -31.48 -19.29
C ILE A 570 -20.30 -32.53 -19.63
N ASN A 571 -20.02 -33.81 -19.41
CA ASN A 571 -20.99 -34.89 -19.64
C ASN A 571 -22.25 -34.75 -18.77
N LEU A 572 -22.13 -34.11 -17.61
CA LEU A 572 -23.22 -33.86 -16.67
C LEU A 572 -23.99 -32.56 -16.93
N ASN A 573 -23.64 -31.81 -17.98
CA ASN A 573 -24.12 -30.44 -18.22
C ASN A 573 -23.79 -29.50 -17.04
N CYS A 574 -22.66 -29.72 -16.36
CA CYS A 574 -22.16 -28.88 -15.28
C CYS A 574 -21.10 -27.90 -15.80
N THR A 575 -21.26 -26.62 -15.49
CA THR A 575 -20.32 -25.57 -15.93
C THR A 575 -19.15 -25.43 -14.95
N LEU A 576 -17.91 -25.63 -15.44
CA LEU A 576 -16.67 -25.43 -14.68
C LEU A 576 -15.67 -24.56 -15.47
N PRO A 577 -15.98 -23.28 -15.74
CA PRO A 577 -15.21 -22.45 -16.66
C PRO A 577 -13.76 -22.22 -16.20
N VAL A 578 -13.49 -22.10 -14.91
CA VAL A 578 -12.12 -21.86 -14.40
C VAL A 578 -11.32 -23.15 -14.31
N HIS A 579 -11.91 -24.28 -13.90
CA HIS A 579 -11.21 -25.58 -14.02
C HIS A 579 -10.90 -25.93 -15.49
N SER A 580 -11.86 -25.70 -16.39
CA SER A 580 -11.70 -25.95 -17.83
C SER A 580 -10.63 -25.05 -18.46
N SER A 581 -10.64 -23.75 -18.20
CA SER A 581 -9.60 -22.83 -18.71
C SER A 581 -8.22 -23.15 -18.13
N SER A 582 -8.14 -23.53 -16.85
CA SER A 582 -6.89 -24.01 -16.24
C SER A 582 -6.32 -25.22 -17.00
N LEU A 583 -7.18 -26.21 -17.30
CA LEU A 583 -6.80 -27.41 -18.05
C LEU A 583 -6.34 -27.07 -19.47
N ASN A 584 -7.12 -26.28 -20.20
CA ASN A 584 -6.82 -25.91 -21.58
C ASN A 584 -5.52 -25.10 -21.69
N PHE A 585 -5.29 -24.17 -20.76
CA PHE A 585 -4.01 -23.47 -20.67
C PHE A 585 -2.86 -24.46 -20.45
N PHE A 586 -2.99 -25.39 -19.49
CA PHE A 586 -1.93 -26.34 -19.16
C PHE A 586 -1.61 -27.30 -20.32
N LEU A 587 -2.64 -27.82 -20.99
CA LEU A 587 -2.47 -28.67 -22.18
C LEU A 587 -1.79 -27.91 -23.32
N SER A 588 -2.18 -26.64 -23.53
CA SER A 588 -1.55 -25.79 -24.55
C SER A 588 -0.10 -25.48 -24.20
N PHE A 589 0.18 -25.13 -22.94
CA PHE A 589 1.52 -24.80 -22.45
C PHE A 589 2.50 -25.98 -22.53
N THR A 590 2.00 -27.21 -22.38
CA THR A 590 2.82 -28.43 -22.40
C THR A 590 2.93 -29.06 -23.80
N ASN A 591 2.26 -28.51 -24.81
CA ASN A 591 2.30 -29.02 -26.17
C ASN A 591 3.40 -28.33 -27.00
N LYS A 592 4.26 -29.11 -27.66
CA LYS A 592 5.33 -28.60 -28.54
C LYS A 592 4.80 -27.97 -29.83
N SER A 593 3.59 -28.32 -30.27
CA SER A 593 2.98 -27.79 -31.49
C SER A 593 1.51 -27.49 -31.26
N LEU A 594 1.14 -26.24 -31.50
CA LEU A 594 -0.23 -25.75 -31.33
C LEU A 594 -0.93 -25.63 -32.69
N PRO A 595 -2.27 -25.64 -32.71
CA PRO A 595 -3.05 -25.45 -33.94
C PRO A 595 -2.91 -24.03 -34.54
N SER A 596 -2.15 -23.13 -33.89
CA SER A 596 -1.83 -21.79 -34.40
C SER A 596 -1.11 -21.79 -35.75
N VAL A 597 -0.55 -22.93 -36.18
CA VAL A 597 -0.05 -23.11 -37.55
C VAL A 597 -1.15 -22.87 -38.59
N MET A 598 -2.39 -23.29 -38.33
CA MET A 598 -3.54 -23.05 -39.21
C MET A 598 -3.92 -21.58 -39.22
N ILE A 599 -3.90 -20.92 -38.07
CA ILE A 599 -4.17 -19.48 -37.95
C ILE A 599 -3.16 -18.68 -38.78
N GLN A 600 -1.87 -19.05 -38.71
CA GLN A 600 -0.83 -18.41 -39.51
C GLN A 600 -1.04 -18.63 -41.01
N ALA A 601 -1.37 -19.85 -41.44
CA ALA A 601 -1.68 -20.15 -42.84
C ALA A 601 -2.87 -19.33 -43.36
N GLN A 602 -3.98 -19.29 -42.60
CA GLN A 602 -5.16 -18.50 -42.97
C GLN A 602 -4.83 -17.01 -43.10
N ARG A 603 -4.11 -16.45 -42.12
CA ARG A 603 -3.69 -15.04 -42.12
C ARG A 603 -2.83 -14.68 -43.32
N ASP A 604 -1.94 -15.58 -43.71
CA ASP A 604 -1.13 -15.39 -44.90
C ASP A 604 -1.98 -15.48 -46.18
N LEU A 605 -2.86 -16.48 -46.28
CA LEU A 605 -3.77 -16.67 -47.42
C LEU A 605 -4.63 -15.44 -47.73
N PHE A 606 -5.34 -14.89 -46.73
CA PHE A 606 -6.25 -13.75 -46.98
C PHE A 606 -5.57 -12.38 -46.93
N GLY A 607 -4.34 -12.29 -46.38
CA GLY A 607 -3.78 -11.00 -45.96
C GLY A 607 -2.28 -10.83 -46.15
N MET A 608 -1.58 -11.82 -46.73
CA MET A 608 -0.13 -11.79 -46.97
C MET A 608 0.67 -11.37 -45.73
N HIS A 609 0.30 -11.94 -44.58
CA HIS A 609 0.88 -11.61 -43.27
C HIS A 609 2.24 -12.30 -42.99
N GLY A 610 2.73 -13.13 -43.90
CA GLY A 610 4.02 -13.81 -43.84
C GLY A 610 4.00 -15.11 -43.02
N LEU A 611 4.79 -16.09 -43.45
CA LEU A 611 4.98 -17.38 -42.79
C LEU A 611 6.39 -17.51 -42.19
N LYS A 612 6.50 -18.34 -41.15
CA LYS A 612 7.79 -18.76 -40.58
C LYS A 612 7.85 -20.28 -40.55
N PHE A 613 8.85 -20.84 -41.20
CA PHE A 613 9.02 -22.30 -41.32
C PHE A 613 9.82 -22.87 -40.15
N LYS A 614 9.49 -24.12 -39.78
CA LYS A 614 10.24 -24.86 -38.76
C LYS A 614 11.59 -25.27 -39.35
N ASN A 615 12.67 -25.08 -38.59
CA ASN A 615 14.03 -25.51 -38.96
C ASN A 615 14.63 -24.85 -40.22
N GLU A 616 13.97 -23.85 -40.82
CA GLU A 616 14.48 -23.11 -41.98
C GLU A 616 14.41 -21.60 -41.72
N PRO A 617 15.31 -21.06 -40.88
CA PRO A 617 15.29 -19.64 -40.48
C PRO A 617 15.65 -18.67 -41.61
N GLU A 618 16.11 -19.17 -42.77
CA GLU A 618 16.46 -18.39 -43.95
C GLU A 618 15.23 -18.07 -44.83
N MET A 619 14.12 -18.82 -44.70
CA MET A 619 12.85 -18.55 -45.39
C MET A 619 12.01 -17.45 -44.71
N LYS A 620 12.63 -16.34 -44.30
CA LYS A 620 11.95 -15.25 -43.57
C LYS A 620 11.00 -14.41 -44.42
N ASP A 621 11.22 -14.38 -45.74
CA ASP A 621 10.45 -13.60 -46.71
C ASP A 621 9.76 -14.51 -47.75
N PHE A 622 9.37 -15.72 -47.34
CA PHE A 622 8.61 -16.62 -48.19
C PHE A 622 7.19 -16.08 -48.36
N ASN A 623 6.97 -15.35 -49.46
CA ASN A 623 5.64 -15.02 -49.96
C ASN A 623 5.15 -16.20 -50.79
N HIS A 624 4.33 -17.06 -50.19
CA HIS A 624 3.66 -18.11 -50.93
C HIS A 624 2.56 -17.49 -51.81
N GLN A 625 2.52 -17.84 -53.09
CA GLN A 625 1.28 -17.72 -53.86
C GLN A 625 0.45 -18.95 -53.59
N TRP A 626 -0.60 -18.76 -52.79
CA TRP A 626 -1.55 -19.80 -52.39
C TRP A 626 -2.37 -20.38 -53.54
#